data_AF-A0A816H6H3-F1
#
_entry.id   AF-A0A816H6H3-F1
#
_cell.length_a   1.000
_cell.length_b   1.000
_cell.length_c   1.000
_cell.angle_alpha   90.00
_cell.angle_beta   90.00
_cell.angle_gamma   90.00
#
_symmetry.space_group_name_H-M   'P 1'
#
loop_
_entity.id
_entity.type
_entity.pdbx_description
1 polymer ?
#
loop_
_entity_poly.entity_id
_entity_poly.type
_entity_poly.pdbx_seq_one_letter_code
_entity_poly.pdbx_strand_id
1 'polypeptide(L)'
;MPSLAESMGQRVQIGIHNIGLSIVNDITREELLYVSLSKSKVVWTETKKSRVRPLSHEVNAHLEELYKTHVEQHEANPDDKQLVRKTYHMDQFRVYSFIFISNLIVFAFDTAELISSKGQRKVAKRQALDGLWIEYAWSVTSAALHIRINRVQIDNQLDYTMFPVVLYPVISKATGTDHAEKPFIELSVLESKTSRSTVMQFKYFKLLVQEFAVKIDQGLIVAILAFLRAEKSAAAPTINMDTDLEQIQKPLNAIIKAQTESPSGDTEMYFDNIHLSPLKIHVSFSMHGSKASEELLAEYPLVAFLLQTLNVAEVQDVILR
;
A
#
# COMPACT_ATOMS: atom_id res chain seq x y z
N MET A 1 12.90 -3.32 12.78
CA MET A 1 13.68 -4.56 12.94
C MET A 1 14.98 -4.42 12.14
N PRO A 2 16.09 -4.00 12.75
CA PRO A 2 17.40 -4.02 12.10
C PRO A 2 18.26 -5.14 12.71
N SER A 3 18.61 -6.17 11.94
CA SER A 3 19.84 -6.97 12.15
C SER A 3 19.98 -8.21 11.25
N LEU A 4 18.90 -8.78 10.71
CA LEU A 4 19.02 -9.99 9.88
C LEU A 4 19.48 -9.70 8.45
N ALA A 5 19.03 -8.59 7.84
CA ALA A 5 19.52 -8.12 6.55
C ALA A 5 20.99 -7.63 6.62
N GLU A 6 21.48 -7.21 7.80
CA GLU A 6 22.87 -6.75 7.96
C GLU A 6 23.90 -7.87 7.80
N SER A 7 23.51 -9.14 7.93
CA SER A 7 24.41 -10.28 7.67
C SER A 7 24.41 -10.74 6.21
N MET A 8 23.67 -10.07 5.33
CA MET A 8 23.52 -10.45 3.92
C MET A 8 24.51 -9.67 3.05
N GLY A 9 25.23 -10.37 2.17
CA GLY A 9 26.35 -9.79 1.43
C GLY A 9 25.94 -8.83 0.32
N GLN A 10 24.72 -8.94 -0.20
CA GLN A 10 24.21 -8.09 -1.27
C GLN A 10 22.76 -7.67 -0.97
N ARG A 11 22.40 -6.44 -1.36
CA ARG A 11 21.05 -5.89 -1.20
C ARG A 11 20.69 -4.94 -2.34
N VAL A 12 19.41 -4.95 -2.71
CA VAL A 12 18.79 -4.01 -3.64
C VAL A 12 17.59 -3.39 -2.92
N GLN A 13 17.49 -2.07 -2.99
CA GLN A 13 16.38 -1.30 -2.43
C GLN A 13 15.74 -0.46 -3.53
N ILE A 14 14.42 -0.51 -3.59
CA ILE A 14 13.60 0.26 -4.54
C ILE A 14 12.56 1.01 -3.72
N GLY A 15 12.53 2.34 -3.87
CA GLY A 15 11.53 3.21 -3.28
C GLY A 15 10.78 3.95 -4.37
N ILE A 16 9.46 3.81 -4.40
CA ILE A 16 8.58 4.47 -5.37
C ILE A 16 7.61 5.37 -4.61
N HIS A 17 7.69 6.67 -4.88
CA HIS A 17 6.92 7.68 -4.16
C HIS A 17 5.42 7.51 -4.34
N ASN A 18 4.95 7.41 -5.59
CA ASN A 18 3.56 7.17 -5.93
C ASN A 18 3.46 6.29 -7.17
N ILE A 19 2.44 5.42 -7.21
CA ILE A 19 2.08 4.59 -8.37
C ILE A 19 0.57 4.72 -8.56
N GLY A 20 0.13 4.90 -9.80
CA GLY A 20 -1.28 4.85 -10.18
C GLY A 20 -1.49 3.79 -11.25
N LEU A 21 -2.55 3.00 -11.11
CA LEU A 21 -3.00 2.02 -12.09
C LEU A 21 -4.47 2.28 -12.39
N SER A 22 -4.80 2.43 -13.67
CA SER A 22 -6.16 2.62 -14.16
C SER A 22 -6.62 1.37 -14.87
N ILE A 23 -7.81 0.89 -14.54
CA ILE A 23 -8.49 -0.21 -15.24
C ILE A 23 -9.51 0.43 -16.17
N VAL A 24 -9.25 0.38 -17.47
CA VAL A 24 -10.09 0.97 -18.51
C VAL A 24 -10.73 -0.15 -19.32
N ASN A 25 -12.03 -0.02 -19.58
CA ASN A 25 -12.74 -0.90 -20.48
C ASN A 25 -12.62 -0.38 -21.91
N ASP A 26 -11.93 -1.12 -22.78
CA ASP A 26 -11.70 -0.70 -24.16
C ASP A 26 -12.99 -0.67 -25.01
N ILE A 27 -14.01 -1.46 -24.64
CA ILE A 27 -15.29 -1.53 -25.36
C ILE A 27 -16.16 -0.32 -25.04
N THR A 28 -16.35 -0.02 -23.74
CA THR A 28 -17.16 1.12 -23.31
C THR A 28 -16.38 2.44 -23.32
N ARG A 29 -15.05 2.37 -23.37
CA ARG A 29 -14.10 3.49 -23.25
C ARG A 29 -14.24 4.25 -21.93
N GLU A 30 -14.65 3.54 -20.89
CA GLU A 30 -14.83 4.08 -19.55
C GLU A 30 -13.76 3.53 -18.61
N GLU A 31 -13.29 4.37 -17.69
CA GLU A 31 -12.45 3.95 -16.59
C GLU A 31 -13.32 3.32 -15.50
N LEU A 32 -13.01 2.09 -15.10
CA LEU A 32 -13.77 1.35 -14.10
C LEU A 32 -13.23 1.62 -12.70
N LEU A 33 -11.91 1.52 -12.55
CA LEU A 33 -11.24 1.60 -11.26
C LEU A 33 -9.90 2.31 -11.40
N TYR A 34 -9.57 3.12 -10.40
CA TYR A 34 -8.24 3.69 -10.24
C TYR A 34 -7.63 3.22 -8.92
N VAL A 35 -6.47 2.57 -8.99
CA VAL A 35 -5.70 2.11 -7.83
C VAL A 35 -4.50 3.01 -7.66
N SER A 36 -4.37 3.62 -6.48
CA SER A 36 -3.20 4.44 -6.14
C SER A 36 -2.44 3.89 -4.95
N LEU A 37 -1.12 3.81 -5.10
CA LEU A 37 -0.16 3.67 -4.01
C LEU A 37 0.46 5.05 -3.78
N SER A 38 0.38 5.57 -2.58
CA SER A 38 0.88 6.91 -2.26
C SER A 38 1.76 6.92 -1.02
N LYS A 39 2.65 7.92 -0.97
CA LYS A 39 3.53 8.16 0.18
C LYS A 39 2.73 8.31 1.49
N SER A 40 3.37 7.98 2.60
CA SER A 40 2.79 8.21 3.94
C SER A 40 2.50 9.70 4.18
N LYS A 41 1.75 10.01 5.24
CA LYS A 41 1.68 11.39 5.72
C LYS A 41 3.09 11.88 6.06
N VAL A 42 3.31 13.16 5.80
CA VAL A 42 4.56 13.83 6.14
C VAL A 42 4.61 14.01 7.65
N VAL A 43 5.76 13.67 8.23
CA VAL A 43 6.04 13.82 9.65
C VAL A 43 7.34 14.58 9.81
N TRP A 44 7.34 15.58 10.68
CA TRP A 44 8.53 16.27 11.12
C TRP A 44 9.11 15.57 12.34
N THR A 45 10.39 15.25 12.28
CA THR A 45 11.09 14.50 13.33
C THR A 45 12.25 15.30 13.92
N GLU A 46 12.47 15.14 15.22
CA GLU A 46 13.63 15.68 15.93
C GLU A 46 14.53 14.53 16.38
N THR A 47 15.83 14.67 16.18
CA THR A 47 16.83 13.70 16.68
C THR A 47 17.28 14.12 18.07
N LYS A 48 16.92 13.33 19.10
CA LYS A 48 17.37 13.55 20.49
C LYS A 48 18.20 12.36 20.96
N LYS A 49 19.48 12.61 21.28
CA LYS A 49 20.42 11.57 21.78
C LYS A 49 20.39 10.31 20.90
N SER A 50 20.57 10.47 19.58
CA SER A 50 20.51 9.41 18.56
C SER A 50 19.12 8.81 18.25
N ARG A 51 18.08 9.13 19.03
CA ARG A 51 16.72 8.67 18.74
C ARG A 51 15.96 9.71 17.94
N VAL A 52 15.51 9.33 16.74
CA VAL A 52 14.55 10.10 15.94
C VAL A 52 13.18 9.97 16.58
N ARG A 53 12.51 11.10 16.86
CA ARG A 53 11.15 11.13 17.42
C ARG A 53 10.27 12.08 16.61
N PRO A 54 9.02 11.70 16.30
CA PRO A 54 8.07 12.62 15.69
C PRO A 54 7.74 13.77 16.64
N LEU A 55 7.52 14.96 16.09
CA LEU A 55 6.94 16.09 16.83
C LEU A 55 5.46 15.83 17.16
N SER A 56 4.85 16.69 17.98
CA SER A 56 3.41 16.58 18.28
C SER A 56 2.58 16.79 17.01
N HIS A 57 1.37 16.21 16.97
CA HIS A 57 0.49 16.32 15.79
C HIS A 57 0.22 17.77 15.38
N GLU A 58 -0.07 18.63 16.35
CA GLU A 58 -0.34 20.06 16.13
C GLU A 58 0.87 20.78 15.51
N VAL A 59 2.06 20.54 16.05
CA VAL A 59 3.31 21.16 15.59
C VAL A 59 3.69 20.63 14.20
N ASN A 60 3.49 19.33 13.95
CA ASN A 60 3.66 18.74 12.62
C ASN A 60 2.73 19.38 11.58
N ALA A 61 1.45 19.53 11.92
CA ALA A 61 0.45 20.10 11.01
C ALA A 61 0.79 21.55 10.65
N HIS A 62 1.13 22.36 11.65
CA HIS A 62 1.48 23.77 11.43
C HIS A 62 2.80 23.92 10.68
N LEU A 63 3.83 23.13 11.00
CA LEU A 63 5.09 23.16 10.24
C LEU A 63 4.89 22.76 8.79
N GLU A 64 4.06 21.75 8.50
CA GLU A 64 3.78 21.34 7.13
C GLU A 64 2.97 22.39 6.37
N GLU A 65 2.05 23.10 7.02
CA GLU A 65 1.32 24.22 6.42
C GLU A 65 2.27 25.36 6.03
N LEU A 66 3.10 25.83 6.97
CA LEU A 66 4.09 26.87 6.71
C LEU A 66 5.09 26.45 5.63
N TYR A 67 5.50 25.18 5.64
CA TYR A 67 6.42 24.63 4.65
C TYR A 67 5.83 24.64 3.25
N LYS A 68 4.57 24.22 3.08
CA LYS A 68 3.88 24.28 1.78
C LYS A 68 3.82 25.70 1.24
N THR A 69 3.40 26.65 2.07
CA THR A 69 3.38 28.07 1.68
C THR A 69 4.76 28.59 1.31
N HIS A 70 5.81 28.17 2.03
CA HIS A 70 7.19 28.53 1.69
C HIS A 70 7.62 27.99 0.33
N VAL A 71 7.34 26.72 0.05
CA VAL A 71 7.67 26.06 -1.22
C VAL A 71 6.91 26.72 -2.38
N GLU A 72 5.60 26.93 -2.24
CA GLU A 72 4.77 27.58 -3.26
C GLU A 72 5.28 28.99 -3.61
N GLN A 73 5.71 29.77 -2.62
CA GLN A 73 6.29 31.10 -2.84
C GLN A 73 7.65 31.03 -3.52
N HIS A 74 8.48 30.05 -3.17
CA HIS A 74 9.79 29.86 -3.78
C HIS A 74 9.68 29.32 -5.22
N GLU A 75 8.67 28.51 -5.53
CA GLU A 75 8.37 28.07 -6.90
C GLU A 75 7.85 29.22 -7.76
N ALA A 76 7.01 30.09 -7.20
CA ALA A 76 6.49 31.27 -7.90
C ALA A 76 7.57 32.34 -8.19
N ASN A 77 8.60 32.43 -7.34
CA ASN A 77 9.70 33.40 -7.52
C ASN A 77 11.07 32.82 -7.10
N PRO A 78 11.72 32.03 -7.97
CA PRO A 78 12.95 31.29 -7.62
C PRO A 78 14.18 32.17 -7.32
N ASP A 79 14.25 33.37 -7.91
CA ASP A 79 15.42 34.25 -7.82
C ASP A 79 15.38 35.21 -6.60
N ASP A 80 14.30 35.16 -5.81
CA ASP A 80 14.13 36.04 -4.67
C ASP A 80 14.97 35.61 -3.46
N LYS A 81 16.10 36.28 -3.29
CA LYS A 81 17.01 36.09 -2.16
C LYS A 81 16.37 36.40 -0.79
N GLN A 82 15.27 37.16 -0.74
CA GLN A 82 14.55 37.43 0.50
C GLN A 82 13.69 36.23 0.93
N LEU A 83 13.14 35.47 -0.03
CA LEU A 83 12.36 34.27 0.24
C LEU A 83 13.21 33.14 0.84
N VAL A 84 14.47 33.01 0.42
CA VAL A 84 15.45 32.04 0.96
C VAL A 84 15.72 32.25 2.46
N ARG A 85 15.61 33.50 2.95
CA ARG A 85 15.84 33.85 4.36
C ARG A 85 14.55 34.22 5.09
N LYS A 86 13.40 33.93 4.49
CA LYS A 86 12.11 34.26 5.10
C LYS A 86 11.97 33.50 6.41
N THR A 87 11.58 34.25 7.43
CA THR A 87 11.41 33.71 8.77
C THR A 87 9.93 33.66 9.09
N TYR A 88 9.47 32.53 9.64
CA TYR A 88 8.09 32.32 10.03
C TYR A 88 7.95 32.33 11.55
N HIS A 89 6.76 32.71 12.03
CA HIS A 89 6.46 32.77 13.46
C HIS A 89 5.64 31.56 13.89
N MET A 90 6.08 30.91 14.97
CA MET A 90 5.31 29.89 15.69
C MET A 90 4.69 30.51 16.94
N ASP A 91 3.42 30.89 16.82
CA ASP A 91 2.65 31.37 17.95
C ASP A 91 1.85 30.21 18.57
N GLN A 92 1.80 30.14 19.90
CA GLN A 92 0.90 29.31 20.72
C GLN A 92 1.20 27.81 20.95
N PHE A 93 2.16 27.16 20.29
CA PHE A 93 2.40 25.72 20.50
C PHE A 93 3.50 25.38 21.53
N ARG A 94 3.26 24.49 22.50
CA ARG A 94 4.31 23.97 23.41
C ARG A 94 4.88 22.63 22.94
N VAL A 95 6.10 22.60 22.40
CA VAL A 95 6.90 21.36 22.24
C VAL A 95 7.70 21.11 23.52
N TYR A 96 7.38 20.07 24.30
CA TYR A 96 8.19 19.52 25.41
C TYR A 96 9.06 20.51 26.21
N SER A 97 8.60 20.97 27.39
CA SER A 97 9.36 21.83 28.34
C SER A 97 10.05 23.08 27.75
N PHE A 98 9.84 23.40 26.47
CA PHE A 98 10.09 24.69 25.86
C PHE A 98 8.78 25.47 25.89
N ILE A 99 8.84 26.68 26.42
CA ILE A 99 7.76 27.65 26.32
C ILE A 99 8.04 28.46 25.05
N PHE A 100 7.14 28.37 24.08
CA PHE A 100 7.21 29.05 22.78
C PHE A 100 6.48 30.38 22.96
N ILE A 101 7.22 31.48 23.05
CA ILE A 101 6.61 32.82 23.07
C ILE A 101 6.93 33.60 21.80
N SER A 102 7.83 33.13 20.94
CA SER A 102 8.07 33.69 19.60
C SER A 102 9.20 32.90 18.93
N ASN A 103 8.91 31.71 18.42
CA ASN A 103 9.97 30.91 17.80
C ASN A 103 10.03 31.18 16.29
N LEU A 104 11.19 31.65 15.84
CA LEU A 104 11.49 31.93 14.45
C LEU A 104 11.80 30.59 13.76
N ILE A 105 11.12 30.32 12.65
CA ILE A 105 11.36 29.16 11.79
C ILE A 105 12.06 29.61 10.52
N VAL A 106 13.15 28.93 10.18
CA VAL A 106 13.80 29.06 8.88
C VAL A 106 13.77 27.70 8.21
N PHE A 107 13.22 27.63 6.99
CA PHE A 107 13.22 26.41 6.19
C PHE A 107 14.47 26.33 5.32
N ALA A 108 15.03 25.13 5.21
CA ALA A 108 16.11 24.81 4.31
C ALA A 108 15.88 23.40 3.75
N PHE A 109 15.53 23.29 2.47
CA PHE A 109 15.16 22.02 1.83
C PHE A 109 14.08 21.26 2.63
N ASP A 110 14.37 20.04 3.08
CA ASP A 110 13.50 19.22 3.93
C ASP A 110 13.78 19.40 5.43
N THR A 111 14.31 20.56 5.84
CA THR A 111 14.60 20.84 7.26
C THR A 111 14.01 22.17 7.69
N ALA A 112 13.68 22.25 8.98
CA ALA A 112 13.19 23.44 9.64
C ALA A 112 14.06 23.70 10.87
N GLU A 113 14.75 24.83 10.88
CA GLU A 113 15.44 25.33 12.06
C GLU A 113 14.45 26.07 12.95
N LEU A 114 14.22 25.55 14.15
CA LEU A 114 13.38 26.13 15.19
C LEU A 114 14.27 26.90 16.16
N ILE A 115 14.11 28.22 16.22
CA ILE A 115 14.89 29.10 17.09
C ILE A 115 14.00 29.56 18.25
N SER A 116 14.43 29.26 19.47
CA SER A 116 13.76 29.70 20.70
C SER A 116 13.99 31.18 20.99
N SER A 117 13.08 31.80 21.75
CA SER A 117 13.27 33.15 22.32
C SER A 117 14.57 33.28 23.15
N LYS A 118 15.10 32.16 23.67
CA LYS A 118 16.40 32.08 24.36
C LYS A 118 17.60 31.84 23.43
N GLY A 119 17.42 31.90 22.11
CA GLY A 119 18.46 31.68 21.10
C GLY A 119 18.85 30.21 20.88
N GLN A 120 18.20 29.25 21.55
CA GLN A 120 18.47 27.82 21.35
C GLN A 120 17.91 27.35 20.02
N ARG A 121 18.71 26.59 19.26
CA ARG A 121 18.34 26.07 17.93
C ARG A 121 18.07 24.57 17.98
N LYS A 122 17.02 24.14 17.30
CA LYS A 122 16.69 22.74 17.09
C LYS A 122 16.35 22.53 15.61
N VAL A 123 16.79 21.41 15.05
CA VAL A 123 16.51 21.07 13.65
C VAL A 123 15.45 19.99 13.61
N ALA A 124 14.32 20.29 12.98
CA ALA A 124 13.32 19.31 12.60
C ALA A 124 13.56 18.88 11.16
N LYS A 125 13.48 17.58 10.89
CA LYS A 125 13.62 17.00 9.55
C LYS A 125 12.26 16.54 9.05
N ARG A 126 11.91 16.95 7.84
CA ARG A 126 10.73 16.50 7.12
C ARG A 126 10.97 15.11 6.56
N GLN A 127 10.08 14.16 6.85
CA GLN A 127 10.18 12.79 6.38
C GLN A 127 8.82 12.27 5.94
N ALA A 128 8.80 11.57 4.81
CA ALA A 128 7.68 10.77 4.35
C ALA A 128 8.23 9.42 3.87
N LEU A 129 7.47 8.35 4.07
CA LEU A 129 7.81 7.04 3.57
C LEU A 129 7.27 6.90 2.13
N ASP A 130 8.04 6.24 1.27
CA ASP A 130 7.65 5.97 -0.12
C ASP A 130 6.33 5.20 -0.19
N GLY A 131 5.53 5.38 -1.24
CA GLY A 131 4.27 4.64 -1.38
C GLY A 131 4.47 3.13 -1.45
N LEU A 132 5.46 2.70 -2.23
CA LEU A 132 5.93 1.31 -2.31
C LEU A 132 7.44 1.27 -2.04
N TRP A 133 7.84 0.48 -1.05
CA TRP A 133 9.24 0.25 -0.73
C TRP A 133 9.51 -1.25 -0.73
N ILE A 134 10.53 -1.66 -1.48
CA ILE A 134 10.95 -3.06 -1.62
C ILE A 134 12.44 -3.14 -1.32
N GLU A 135 12.80 -4.02 -0.41
CA GLU A 135 14.17 -4.44 -0.15
C GLU A 135 14.30 -5.93 -0.40
N TYR A 136 15.22 -6.29 -1.28
CA TYR A 136 15.62 -7.66 -1.51
C TYR A 136 17.10 -7.82 -1.16
N ALA A 137 17.40 -8.67 -0.20
CA ALA A 137 18.75 -8.94 0.28
C ALA A 137 19.04 -10.43 0.18
N TRP A 138 20.27 -10.79 -0.17
CA TRP A 138 20.65 -12.20 -0.32
C TRP A 138 22.10 -12.45 0.07
N SER A 139 22.36 -13.71 0.39
CA SER A 139 23.66 -14.30 0.66
C SER A 139 23.73 -15.66 -0.02
N VAL A 140 24.86 -16.36 0.15
CA VAL A 140 25.03 -17.72 -0.38
C VAL A 140 23.99 -18.70 0.19
N THR A 141 23.54 -18.47 1.43
CA THR A 141 22.71 -19.41 2.19
C THR A 141 21.32 -18.87 2.54
N SER A 142 21.02 -17.60 2.26
CA SER A 142 19.74 -17.00 2.66
C SER A 142 19.30 -15.90 1.71
N ALA A 143 17.99 -15.72 1.59
CA ALA A 143 17.37 -14.64 0.83
C ALA A 143 16.28 -14.00 1.70
N ALA A 144 16.18 -12.66 1.66
CA ALA A 144 15.23 -11.89 2.43
C ALA A 144 14.51 -10.91 1.51
N LEU A 145 13.19 -10.86 1.64
CA LEU A 145 12.31 -9.94 0.92
C LEU A 145 11.52 -9.12 1.95
N HIS A 146 11.64 -7.81 1.90
CA HIS A 146 10.86 -6.89 2.71
C HIS A 146 10.12 -5.91 1.81
N ILE A 147 8.79 -5.98 1.84
CA ILE A 147 7.92 -5.06 1.10
C ILE A 147 7.12 -4.24 2.12
N ARG A 148 7.05 -2.92 1.90
CA ARG A 148 6.16 -2.01 2.62
C ARG A 148 5.32 -1.21 1.64
N ILE A 149 4.02 -1.16 1.89
CA ILE A 149 3.07 -0.31 1.19
C ILE A 149 2.46 0.62 2.23
N ASN A 150 2.64 1.93 2.06
CA ASN A 150 2.27 2.88 3.10
C ASN A 150 0.81 3.32 3.02
N ARG A 151 0.32 3.69 1.82
CA ARG A 151 -1.09 4.01 1.60
C ARG A 151 -1.56 3.41 0.28
N VAL A 152 -2.75 2.82 0.31
CA VAL A 152 -3.47 2.29 -0.85
C VAL A 152 -4.83 2.96 -0.90
N GLN A 153 -5.27 3.35 -2.08
CA GLN A 153 -6.65 3.76 -2.29
C GLN A 153 -7.13 3.17 -3.61
N ILE A 154 -8.34 2.62 -3.61
CA ILE A 154 -9.02 2.16 -4.82
C ILE A 154 -10.27 3.01 -4.97
N ASP A 155 -10.39 3.68 -6.11
CA ASP A 155 -11.49 4.57 -6.44
C ASP A 155 -12.38 3.93 -7.51
N ASN A 156 -13.68 4.11 -7.35
CA ASN A 156 -14.70 3.75 -8.32
C ASN A 156 -14.84 4.90 -9.32
N GLN A 157 -14.45 4.67 -10.58
CA GLN A 157 -14.44 5.69 -11.62
C GLN A 157 -15.71 5.70 -12.47
N LEU A 158 -16.67 4.82 -12.16
CA LEU A 158 -17.97 4.82 -12.83
C LEU A 158 -18.76 6.09 -12.49
N ASP A 159 -19.60 6.51 -13.43
CA ASP A 159 -20.53 7.61 -13.22
C ASP A 159 -21.65 7.22 -12.24
N TYR A 160 -22.14 8.18 -11.46
CA TYR A 160 -23.24 8.03 -10.51
C TYR A 160 -23.03 6.93 -9.45
N THR A 161 -21.79 6.71 -9.02
CA THR A 161 -21.47 5.72 -7.97
C THR A 161 -21.90 6.21 -6.60
N MET A 162 -22.41 5.28 -5.79
CA MET A 162 -22.75 5.59 -4.39
C MET A 162 -21.48 5.68 -3.54
N PHE A 163 -20.46 4.89 -3.88
CA PHE A 163 -19.18 4.85 -3.21
C PHE A 163 -18.04 5.21 -4.17
N PRO A 164 -17.64 6.49 -4.25
CA PRO A 164 -16.51 6.92 -5.09
C PRO A 164 -15.17 6.30 -4.66
N VAL A 165 -15.03 5.94 -3.37
CA VAL A 165 -13.84 5.26 -2.84
C VAL A 165 -14.23 3.86 -2.40
N VAL A 166 -13.68 2.87 -3.10
CA VAL A 166 -13.92 1.44 -2.86
C VAL A 166 -13.11 0.94 -1.69
N LEU A 167 -11.83 1.28 -1.62
CA LEU A 167 -10.93 0.80 -0.57
C LEU A 167 -10.07 1.94 -0.04
N TYR A 168 -10.02 2.06 1.28
CA TYR A 168 -9.09 2.95 1.95
C TYR A 168 -8.68 2.42 3.34
N PRO A 169 -7.43 2.69 3.77
CA PRO A 169 -6.99 2.35 5.12
C PRO A 169 -7.72 3.18 6.16
N VAL A 170 -8.17 2.53 7.24
CA VAL A 170 -8.76 3.22 8.40
C VAL A 170 -7.61 3.67 9.28
N ILE A 171 -7.37 4.98 9.32
CA ILE A 171 -6.33 5.56 10.16
C ILE A 171 -6.74 5.36 11.62
N SER A 172 -6.12 4.39 12.28
CA SER A 172 -6.26 4.20 13.72
C SER A 172 -5.73 5.46 14.42
N LYS A 173 -6.60 6.13 15.20
CA LYS A 173 -6.14 7.22 16.08
C LYS A 173 -5.06 6.64 16.98
N ALA A 174 -3.81 7.06 16.81
CA ALA A 174 -2.70 6.55 17.59
C ALA A 174 -2.96 6.82 19.09
N THR A 175 -3.35 5.79 19.83
CA THR A 175 -3.48 5.83 21.29
C THR A 175 -2.09 5.60 21.89
N GLY A 176 -1.29 6.66 22.00
CA GLY A 176 0.03 6.62 22.64
C GLY A 176 0.99 7.72 22.17
N THR A 177 2.22 7.70 22.72
CA THR A 177 3.32 8.65 22.39
C THR A 177 4.01 8.37 21.06
N ASP A 178 3.57 7.34 20.32
CA ASP A 178 4.16 6.93 19.05
C ASP A 178 3.29 7.48 17.92
N HIS A 179 3.61 8.68 17.46
CA HIS A 179 2.86 9.42 16.44
C HIS A 179 3.26 9.04 15.00
N ALA A 180 4.06 7.99 14.81
CA ALA A 180 4.47 7.54 13.49
C ALA A 180 3.37 6.65 12.86
N GLU A 181 2.93 7.00 11.65
CA GLU A 181 2.02 6.16 10.88
C GLU A 181 2.69 4.83 10.55
N LYS A 182 1.95 3.74 10.78
CA LYS A 182 2.40 2.39 10.41
C LYS A 182 2.11 2.14 8.93
N PRO A 183 2.94 1.35 8.23
CA PRO A 183 2.64 0.96 6.86
C PRO A 183 1.31 0.19 6.80
N PHE A 184 0.54 0.43 5.74
CA PHE A 184 -0.73 -0.26 5.50
C PHE A 184 -0.53 -1.76 5.33
N ILE A 185 0.43 -2.17 4.48
CA ILE A 185 0.85 -3.56 4.32
C ILE A 185 2.36 -3.65 4.53
N GLU A 186 2.80 -4.61 5.34
CA GLU A 186 4.20 -4.94 5.51
C GLU A 186 4.40 -6.46 5.41
N LEU A 187 5.16 -6.90 4.41
CA LEU A 187 5.52 -8.28 4.18
C LEU A 187 7.02 -8.44 4.42
N SER A 188 7.39 -9.36 5.31
CA SER A 188 8.79 -9.72 5.53
C SER A 188 8.94 -11.23 5.44
N VAL A 189 9.74 -11.68 4.47
CA VAL A 189 10.04 -13.09 4.23
C VAL A 189 11.54 -13.30 4.35
N LEU A 190 11.96 -14.33 5.10
CA LEU A 190 13.34 -14.78 5.19
C LEU A 190 13.39 -16.26 4.86
N GLU A 191 14.01 -16.58 3.73
CA GLU A 191 14.33 -17.91 3.27
C GLU A 191 15.78 -18.26 3.67
N SER A 192 16.00 -19.50 4.07
CA SER A 192 17.32 -20.05 4.32
C SER A 192 17.47 -21.38 3.58
N LYS A 193 18.53 -21.49 2.79
CA LYS A 193 18.95 -22.74 2.17
C LYS A 193 19.92 -23.46 3.09
N THR A 194 19.57 -24.68 3.48
CA THR A 194 20.47 -25.54 4.25
C THR A 194 21.26 -26.43 3.28
N SER A 195 22.58 -26.44 3.37
CA SER A 195 23.47 -27.16 2.43
C SER A 195 23.30 -28.69 2.41
N ARG A 196 22.53 -29.25 3.35
CA ARG A 196 22.30 -30.69 3.51
C ARG A 196 20.88 -31.16 3.15
N SER A 197 19.99 -30.26 2.75
CA SER A 197 18.59 -30.60 2.43
C SER A 197 18.09 -29.86 1.19
N THR A 198 17.28 -30.53 0.38
CA THR A 198 16.58 -29.94 -0.79
C THR A 198 15.30 -29.18 -0.42
N VAL A 199 14.93 -29.17 0.86
CA VAL A 199 13.74 -28.53 1.41
C VAL A 199 13.89 -27.01 1.41
N MET A 200 12.86 -26.29 0.95
CA MET A 200 12.79 -24.84 1.07
C MET A 200 12.33 -24.46 2.48
N GLN A 201 13.20 -23.81 3.25
CA GLN A 201 12.91 -23.41 4.63
C GLN A 201 12.74 -21.89 4.74
N PHE A 202 11.54 -21.47 5.15
CA PHE A 202 11.23 -20.11 5.53
C PHE A 202 11.43 -19.95 7.05
N LYS A 203 12.50 -19.25 7.44
CA LYS A 203 12.74 -18.89 8.84
C LYS A 203 11.71 -17.89 9.36
N TYR A 204 11.22 -17.01 8.48
CA TYR A 204 10.25 -16.00 8.85
C TYR A 204 9.33 -15.69 7.68
N PHE A 205 8.02 -15.76 7.94
CA PHE A 205 7.00 -15.22 7.06
C PHE A 205 6.08 -14.35 7.89
N LYS A 206 6.16 -13.03 7.73
CA LYS A 206 5.29 -12.08 8.41
C LYS A 206 4.54 -11.23 7.42
N LEU A 207 3.22 -11.26 7.53
CA LEU A 207 2.32 -10.36 6.84
C LEU A 207 1.56 -9.53 7.86
N LEU A 208 1.74 -8.21 7.79
CA LEU A 208 0.99 -7.24 8.57
C LEU A 208 0.11 -6.44 7.62
N VAL A 209 -1.18 -6.33 7.96
CA VAL A 209 -2.16 -5.53 7.23
C VAL A 209 -2.93 -4.72 8.27
N GLN A 210 -3.00 -3.40 8.09
CA GLN A 210 -3.76 -2.52 8.98
C GLN A 210 -5.27 -2.64 8.71
N GLU A 211 -6.06 -2.12 9.63
CA GLU A 211 -7.51 -1.98 9.47
C GLU A 211 -7.87 -1.17 8.22
N PHE A 212 -8.83 -1.64 7.43
CA PHE A 212 -9.31 -0.93 6.23
C PHE A 212 -10.81 -1.07 6.03
N ALA A 213 -11.36 -0.18 5.23
CA ALA A 213 -12.74 -0.21 4.81
C ALA A 213 -12.84 -0.55 3.33
N VAL A 214 -13.84 -1.35 3.00
CA VAL A 214 -14.23 -1.74 1.66
C VAL A 214 -15.68 -1.35 1.45
N LYS A 215 -15.95 -0.52 0.46
CA LYS A 215 -17.29 -0.05 0.09
C LYS A 215 -17.57 -0.42 -1.35
N ILE A 216 -18.56 -1.26 -1.59
CA ILE A 216 -18.85 -1.79 -2.92
C ILE A 216 -20.31 -1.50 -3.24
N ASP A 217 -20.58 -1.01 -4.44
CA ASP A 217 -21.94 -0.93 -4.97
C ASP A 217 -22.17 -2.02 -6.04
N GLN A 218 -23.44 -2.35 -6.26
CA GLN A 218 -23.82 -3.34 -7.26
C GLN A 218 -23.33 -2.93 -8.66
N GLY A 219 -23.43 -1.64 -9.00
CA GLY A 219 -22.98 -1.12 -10.30
C GLY A 219 -21.52 -1.51 -10.61
N LEU A 220 -20.62 -1.34 -9.65
CA LEU A 220 -19.21 -1.71 -9.78
C LEU A 220 -19.03 -3.22 -10.02
N ILE A 221 -19.73 -4.06 -9.27
CA ILE A 221 -19.64 -5.53 -9.45
C ILE A 221 -20.06 -5.90 -10.87
N VAL A 222 -21.18 -5.36 -11.34
CA VAL A 222 -21.68 -5.64 -12.71
C VAL A 222 -20.69 -5.18 -13.76
N ALA A 223 -20.11 -3.98 -13.60
CA ALA A 223 -19.14 -3.44 -14.54
C ALA A 223 -17.86 -4.28 -14.61
N ILE A 224 -17.31 -4.72 -13.46
CA ILE A 224 -16.14 -5.60 -13.41
C ILE A 224 -16.45 -6.96 -14.05
N LEU A 225 -17.61 -7.56 -13.75
CA LEU A 225 -18.00 -8.83 -14.36
C LEU A 225 -18.16 -8.70 -15.89
N ALA A 226 -18.77 -7.62 -16.37
CA ALA A 226 -18.90 -7.34 -17.79
C ALA A 226 -17.53 -7.17 -18.46
N PHE A 227 -16.60 -6.47 -17.81
CA PHE A 227 -15.22 -6.32 -18.26
C PHE A 227 -14.48 -7.66 -18.34
N LEU A 228 -14.57 -8.50 -17.31
CA LEU A 228 -13.95 -9.83 -17.31
C LEU A 228 -14.52 -10.75 -18.40
N ARG A 229 -15.84 -10.69 -18.65
CA ARG A 229 -16.51 -11.44 -19.73
C ARG A 229 -16.05 -10.96 -21.11
N ALA A 230 -15.95 -9.65 -21.31
CA ALA A 230 -15.46 -9.05 -22.54
C ALA A 230 -14.03 -9.50 -22.85
N GLU A 231 -13.14 -9.48 -21.86
CA GLU A 231 -11.75 -9.93 -22.01
C GLU A 231 -11.69 -11.41 -22.39
N LYS A 232 -12.50 -12.26 -21.76
CA LYS A 232 -12.60 -13.69 -22.07
C LYS A 232 -13.13 -13.95 -23.48
N SER A 233 -14.04 -13.11 -23.98
CA SER A 233 -14.55 -13.21 -25.35
C SER A 233 -13.57 -12.67 -26.40
N ALA A 234 -12.77 -11.66 -26.05
CA ALA A 234 -11.70 -11.13 -26.90
C ALA A 234 -10.51 -12.10 -26.98
N ALA A 235 -10.21 -12.78 -25.88
CA ALA A 235 -9.34 -13.94 -25.80
C ALA A 235 -10.05 -15.23 -26.26
N ALA A 236 -10.91 -15.13 -27.29
CA ALA A 236 -11.33 -16.32 -28.04
C ALA A 236 -10.07 -17.13 -28.33
N PRO A 237 -10.07 -18.45 -28.05
CA PRO A 237 -8.88 -19.24 -28.28
C PRO A 237 -8.61 -19.11 -29.78
N THR A 238 -7.54 -18.42 -30.15
CA THR A 238 -6.73 -18.91 -31.24
C THR A 238 -6.39 -20.32 -30.80
N ILE A 239 -7.25 -21.27 -31.18
CA ILE A 239 -7.00 -22.68 -31.05
C ILE A 239 -5.75 -22.84 -31.90
N ASN A 240 -4.59 -22.73 -31.25
CA ASN A 240 -3.32 -23.11 -31.83
C ASN A 240 -3.44 -24.63 -31.93
N MET A 241 -4.12 -25.10 -32.98
CA MET A 241 -4.30 -26.53 -33.24
C MET A 241 -2.94 -27.23 -33.21
N ASP A 242 -1.88 -26.52 -33.57
CA ASP A 242 -0.49 -26.96 -33.47
C ASP A 242 -0.07 -27.30 -32.03
N THR A 243 -0.41 -26.48 -31.03
CA THR A 243 -0.08 -26.77 -29.63
C THR A 243 -0.91 -27.91 -29.05
N ASP A 244 -2.18 -28.02 -29.47
CA ASP A 244 -3.05 -29.14 -29.05
C ASP A 244 -2.61 -30.45 -29.71
N LEU A 245 -2.26 -30.44 -30.99
CA LEU A 245 -1.71 -31.59 -31.71
C LEU A 245 -0.38 -32.03 -31.12
N GLU A 246 0.51 -31.10 -30.76
CA GLU A 246 1.77 -31.43 -30.07
C GLU A 246 1.53 -32.06 -28.69
N GLN A 247 0.49 -31.62 -27.95
CA GLN A 247 0.14 -32.22 -26.67
C GLN A 247 -0.46 -33.63 -26.83
N ILE A 248 -1.28 -33.86 -27.86
CA ILE A 248 -1.87 -35.16 -28.18
C ILE A 248 -0.80 -36.16 -28.65
N GLN A 249 0.24 -35.68 -29.35
CA GLN A 249 1.34 -36.52 -29.84
C GLN A 249 2.34 -36.92 -28.74
N LYS A 250 2.28 -36.33 -27.56
CA LYS A 250 3.17 -36.71 -26.45
C LYS A 250 2.79 -38.11 -25.94
N PRO A 251 3.77 -39.02 -25.79
CA PRO A 251 3.49 -40.35 -25.25
C PRO A 251 2.94 -40.22 -23.83
N LEU A 252 1.98 -41.08 -23.46
CA LEU A 252 1.29 -41.04 -22.16
C LEU A 252 2.27 -41.00 -20.97
N ASN A 253 3.43 -41.65 -21.08
CA ASN A 253 4.49 -41.63 -20.07
C ASN A 253 5.11 -40.23 -19.85
N ALA A 254 5.20 -39.39 -20.88
CA ALA A 254 5.69 -38.01 -20.76
C ALA A 254 4.63 -37.10 -20.13
N ILE A 255 3.34 -37.38 -20.36
CA ILE A 255 2.23 -36.66 -19.72
C ILE A 255 2.14 -37.05 -18.24
N ILE A 256 2.23 -38.35 -17.93
CA ILE A 256 2.27 -38.86 -16.56
C ILE A 256 3.51 -38.30 -15.85
N LYS A 257 4.69 -38.29 -16.47
CA LYS A 257 5.87 -37.63 -15.90
C LYS A 257 5.67 -36.14 -15.72
N ALA A 258 5.11 -35.40 -16.67
CA ALA A 258 4.85 -33.96 -16.48
C ALA A 258 3.82 -33.68 -15.37
N GLN A 259 2.88 -34.59 -15.12
CA GLN A 259 1.90 -34.50 -14.02
C GLN A 259 2.46 -34.99 -12.67
N THR A 260 3.41 -35.92 -12.69
CA THR A 260 4.04 -36.50 -11.47
C THR A 260 5.30 -35.70 -11.06
N GLU A 261 6.02 -35.15 -12.03
CA GLU A 261 7.17 -34.24 -11.94
C GLU A 261 6.75 -32.78 -12.19
N SER A 262 5.45 -32.46 -12.13
CA SER A 262 5.05 -31.07 -11.94
C SER A 262 5.83 -30.57 -10.73
N PRO A 263 6.51 -29.41 -10.80
CA PRO A 263 7.29 -28.88 -9.65
C PRO A 263 6.41 -28.58 -8.42
N SER A 264 5.10 -28.76 -8.55
CA SER A 264 4.10 -28.76 -7.49
C SER A 264 3.94 -30.11 -6.74
N GLY A 265 4.74 -31.13 -7.05
CA GLY A 265 4.84 -32.37 -6.26
C GLY A 265 6.02 -32.29 -5.29
N ASP A 266 5.72 -31.99 -4.03
CA ASP A 266 6.60 -32.15 -2.85
C ASP A 266 7.94 -31.38 -2.81
N THR A 267 7.97 -30.12 -3.24
CA THR A 267 8.91 -29.21 -2.55
C THR A 267 8.31 -28.92 -1.18
N GLU A 268 8.60 -29.77 -0.20
CA GLU A 268 8.19 -29.54 1.19
C GLU A 268 8.64 -28.12 1.59
N MET A 269 7.67 -27.25 1.88
CA MET A 269 7.92 -25.89 2.35
C MET A 269 7.83 -25.91 3.85
N TYR A 270 8.97 -25.74 4.52
CA TYR A 270 9.03 -25.69 5.97
C TYR A 270 8.99 -24.25 6.45
N PHE A 271 8.11 -23.95 7.40
CA PHE A 271 8.00 -22.61 7.99
C PHE A 271 8.31 -22.67 9.48
N ASP A 272 9.38 -21.99 9.91
CA ASP A 272 9.73 -21.88 11.33
C ASP A 272 8.77 -20.96 12.06
N ASN A 273 8.39 -19.85 11.42
CA ASN A 273 7.53 -18.83 12.01
C ASN A 273 6.65 -18.17 10.94
N ILE A 274 5.34 -18.37 11.07
CA ILE A 274 4.32 -17.69 10.29
C ILE A 274 3.57 -16.75 11.23
N HIS A 275 3.57 -15.46 10.90
CA HIS A 275 2.80 -14.45 11.61
C HIS A 275 1.93 -13.65 10.63
N LEU A 276 0.63 -13.91 10.67
CA LEU A 276 -0.38 -13.11 10.00
C LEU A 276 -1.02 -12.19 11.04
N SER A 277 -1.05 -10.89 10.79
CA SER A 277 -1.80 -9.98 11.65
C SER A 277 -3.31 -10.28 11.58
N PRO A 278 -4.03 -10.21 12.71
CA PRO A 278 -5.49 -10.20 12.69
C PRO A 278 -6.01 -9.12 11.73
N LEU A 279 -6.91 -9.50 10.82
CA LEU A 279 -7.48 -8.59 9.84
C LEU A 279 -8.75 -7.96 10.41
N LYS A 280 -8.85 -6.63 10.35
CA LYS A 280 -10.08 -5.92 10.68
C LYS A 280 -10.56 -5.17 9.45
N ILE A 281 -11.69 -5.61 8.91
CA ILE A 281 -12.22 -5.11 7.63
C ILE A 281 -13.62 -4.56 7.87
N HIS A 282 -13.85 -3.31 7.48
CA HIS A 282 -15.19 -2.71 7.48
C HIS A 282 -15.80 -2.87 6.10
N VAL A 283 -16.89 -3.62 5.99
CA VAL A 283 -17.55 -3.87 4.70
C VAL A 283 -18.84 -3.06 4.64
N SER A 284 -18.97 -2.23 3.60
CA SER A 284 -20.23 -1.58 3.23
C SER A 284 -20.63 -1.99 1.82
N PHE A 285 -21.91 -2.24 1.64
CA PHE A 285 -22.48 -2.72 0.40
C PHE A 285 -23.79 -1.98 0.11
N SER A 286 -23.92 -1.47 -1.11
CA SER A 286 -25.13 -0.77 -1.57
C SER A 286 -25.66 -1.39 -2.86
N MET A 287 -26.98 -1.37 -3.00
CA MET A 287 -27.70 -1.88 -4.17
C MET A 287 -27.86 -0.83 -5.28
N HIS A 288 -27.17 0.29 -5.15
CA HIS A 288 -27.16 1.33 -6.17
C HIS A 288 -26.44 0.86 -7.44
N GLY A 289 -26.99 1.20 -8.61
CA GLY A 289 -26.42 0.87 -9.92
C GLY A 289 -27.31 -0.02 -10.79
N SER A 290 -26.82 -0.31 -12.00
CA SER A 290 -27.53 -1.15 -12.97
C SER A 290 -27.64 -2.60 -12.49
N LYS A 291 -28.81 -3.21 -12.71
CA LYS A 291 -29.00 -4.63 -12.41
C LYS A 291 -28.19 -5.47 -13.40
N ALA A 292 -27.54 -6.51 -12.88
CA ALA A 292 -26.82 -7.46 -13.72
C ALA A 292 -27.82 -8.16 -14.66
N SER A 293 -27.44 -8.35 -15.93
CA SER A 293 -28.23 -9.19 -16.83
C SER A 293 -28.22 -10.65 -16.35
N GLU A 294 -29.32 -11.37 -16.52
CA GLU A 294 -29.43 -12.77 -16.11
C GLU A 294 -28.34 -13.65 -16.75
N GLU A 295 -27.95 -13.33 -17.99
CA GLU A 295 -26.84 -14.00 -18.68
C GLU A 295 -25.49 -13.82 -17.97
N LEU A 296 -25.21 -12.61 -17.46
CA LEU A 296 -23.95 -12.32 -16.76
C LEU A 296 -23.92 -13.04 -15.41
N LEU A 297 -25.03 -13.06 -14.68
CA LEU A 297 -25.15 -13.76 -13.40
C LEU A 297 -25.08 -15.27 -13.54
N ALA A 298 -25.56 -15.83 -14.65
CA ALA A 298 -25.47 -17.26 -14.92
C ALA A 298 -24.02 -17.76 -15.06
N GLU A 299 -23.11 -16.92 -15.58
CA GLU A 299 -21.68 -17.26 -15.70
C GLU A 299 -20.96 -17.20 -14.33
N TYR A 300 -21.48 -16.42 -13.37
CA TYR A 300 -20.89 -16.23 -12.05
C TYR A 300 -21.90 -16.54 -10.91
N PRO A 301 -22.27 -17.83 -10.72
CA PRO A 301 -23.35 -18.22 -9.79
C PRO A 301 -23.06 -17.89 -8.32
N LEU A 302 -21.79 -17.89 -7.90
CA LEU A 302 -21.41 -17.47 -6.55
C LEU A 302 -21.69 -15.98 -6.32
N VAL A 303 -21.40 -15.14 -7.31
CA VAL A 303 -21.65 -13.70 -7.22
C VAL A 303 -23.15 -13.43 -7.27
N ALA A 304 -23.88 -14.15 -8.12
CA ALA A 304 -25.33 -14.08 -8.15
C ALA A 304 -25.96 -14.43 -6.79
N PHE A 305 -25.49 -15.51 -6.15
CA PHE A 305 -25.92 -15.89 -4.81
C PHE A 305 -25.60 -14.82 -3.76
N LEU A 306 -24.40 -14.24 -3.78
CA LEU A 306 -24.01 -13.17 -2.86
C LEU A 306 -24.87 -11.92 -3.05
N LEU A 307 -25.11 -11.49 -4.28
CA LEU A 307 -26.01 -10.38 -4.57
C LEU A 307 -27.44 -10.68 -4.10
N GLN A 308 -27.92 -11.91 -4.30
CA GLN A 308 -29.26 -12.31 -3.87
C GLN A 308 -29.41 -12.40 -2.35
N THR A 309 -28.38 -12.83 -1.62
CA THR A 309 -28.39 -12.84 -0.15
C THR A 309 -28.31 -11.44 0.44
N LEU A 310 -27.57 -10.54 -0.20
CA LEU A 310 -27.43 -9.13 0.21
C LEU A 310 -28.61 -8.26 -0.23
N ASN A 311 -29.39 -8.64 -1.25
CA ASN A 311 -30.59 -7.94 -1.71
C ASN A 311 -31.65 -7.71 -0.61
N VAL A 312 -31.53 -8.40 0.53
CA VAL A 312 -32.49 -8.31 1.64
C VAL A 312 -32.18 -7.13 2.59
N ALA A 313 -30.94 -6.60 2.60
CA ALA A 313 -30.58 -5.45 3.43
C ALA A 313 -29.37 -4.67 2.88
N GLU A 314 -29.44 -3.33 2.90
CA GLU A 314 -28.26 -2.50 2.71
C GLU A 314 -27.31 -2.70 3.90
N VAL A 315 -26.08 -3.14 3.63
CA VAL A 315 -25.12 -3.49 4.68
C VAL A 315 -24.15 -2.33 4.83
N GLN A 316 -24.09 -1.74 6.01
CA GLN A 316 -23.20 -0.61 6.26
C GLN A 316 -22.29 -0.91 7.44
N ASP A 317 -20.98 -0.73 7.22
CA ASP A 317 -19.93 -0.78 8.25
C ASP A 317 -19.90 -2.08 9.09
N VAL A 318 -20.03 -3.23 8.44
CA VAL A 318 -19.89 -4.53 9.12
C VAL A 318 -18.41 -4.84 9.35
N ILE A 319 -18.04 -5.03 10.61
CA ILE A 319 -16.66 -5.31 11.03
C ILE A 319 -16.43 -6.82 11.02
N LEU A 320 -15.60 -7.28 10.09
CA LEU A 320 -15.02 -8.63 10.09
C LEU A 320 -13.72 -8.60 10.91
N ARG A 321 -13.53 -9.58 11.80
CA ARG A 321 -12.36 -9.75 12.66
C ARG A 321 -11.78 -11.15 12.55
#